data_AF-A0A2A2DNC5-F1
#
_entry.id   AF-A0A2A2DNC5-F1
#
_cell.length_a   1.000
_cell.length_b   1.000
_cell.length_c   1.000
_cell.angle_alpha   90.00
_cell.angle_beta   90.00
_cell.angle_gamma   90.00
#
_symmetry.space_group_name_H-M   'P 1'
#
loop_
_entity.id
_entity.type
_entity.pdbx_description
1 polymer ?
#
loop_
_entity_poly.entity_id
_entity_poly.type
_entity_poly.pdbx_seq_one_letter_code
_entity_poly.pdbx_strand_id
1 'polypeptide(L)'
;MTLHKITLAGALLFTLAGCNSIASSTNTLTDEQIKSQSAGALGYSPSDLSIVSRRTEGTNTYVALKTNDNQQFNCIINGGNLLTLGMTNPPSCAKKGEPIKVAPFGG
;
A
#
# COMPACT_ATOMS: atom_id res chain seq x y z
N MET A 1 -3.55 -36.05 25.75
CA MET A 1 -3.00 -34.67 25.86
C MET A 1 -2.31 -34.16 24.58
N THR A 2 -2.21 -34.96 23.51
CA THR A 2 -1.54 -34.58 22.26
C THR A 2 -2.49 -33.96 21.22
N LEU A 3 -3.74 -34.43 21.14
CA LEU A 3 -4.70 -33.96 20.13
C LEU A 3 -5.10 -32.49 20.33
N HIS A 4 -5.36 -32.06 21.58
CA HIS A 4 -5.71 -30.66 21.90
C HIS A 4 -4.56 -29.68 21.61
N LYS A 5 -3.29 -30.13 21.73
CA LYS A 5 -2.13 -29.30 21.40
C LYS A 5 -1.97 -29.10 19.90
N ILE A 6 -2.36 -30.10 19.09
CA ILE A 6 -2.36 -30.02 17.63
C ILE A 6 -3.50 -29.11 17.14
N THR A 7 -4.68 -29.16 17.75
CA THR A 7 -5.80 -28.27 17.39
C THR A 7 -5.49 -26.80 17.69
N LEU A 8 -4.83 -26.51 18.80
CA LEU A 8 -4.44 -25.14 19.18
C LEU A 8 -3.34 -24.58 18.25
N ALA A 9 -2.41 -25.42 17.80
CA ALA A 9 -1.39 -25.04 16.83
C ALA A 9 -1.96 -24.79 15.41
N GLY A 10 -2.98 -25.55 15.01
CA GLY A 10 -3.67 -25.36 13.73
C GLY A 10 -4.48 -24.07 13.65
N ALA A 11 -5.19 -23.70 14.73
CA ALA A 11 -5.99 -22.48 14.77
C ALA A 11 -5.15 -21.19 14.65
N LEU A 12 -3.90 -21.20 15.13
CA LEU A 12 -3.00 -20.06 15.04
C LEU A 12 -2.46 -19.80 13.63
N LEU A 13 -2.43 -20.83 12.77
CA LEU A 13 -1.95 -20.71 11.38
C LEU A 13 -3.03 -20.12 10.45
N PHE A 14 -4.32 -20.31 10.77
CA PHE A 14 -5.42 -19.73 10.00
C PHE A 14 -5.58 -18.21 10.22
N THR A 15 -5.13 -17.68 11.36
CA THR A 15 -5.22 -16.24 11.64
C THR A 15 -4.17 -15.44 10.85
N LEU A 16 -2.97 -15.98 10.63
CA LEU A 16 -1.88 -15.32 9.91
C LEU A 16 -2.15 -15.16 8.41
N ALA A 17 -2.78 -16.14 7.77
CA ALA A 17 -3.21 -16.02 6.37
C ALA A 17 -4.34 -14.99 6.19
N GLY A 18 -5.20 -14.85 7.21
CA GLY A 18 -6.27 -13.85 7.24
C GLY A 18 -5.78 -12.41 7.35
N CYS A 19 -4.66 -12.14 8.04
CA CYS A 19 -4.18 -10.78 8.27
C CYS A 19 -3.89 -10.00 6.98
N ASN A 20 -3.30 -10.63 5.96
CA ASN A 20 -3.03 -9.97 4.67
C ASN A 20 -4.32 -9.63 3.90
N SER A 21 -5.31 -10.53 3.95
CA SER A 21 -6.61 -10.29 3.33
C SER A 21 -7.37 -9.19 4.04
N ILE A 22 -7.36 -9.19 5.39
CA ILE A 22 -8.02 -8.18 6.22
C ILE A 22 -7.39 -6.80 6.01
N ALA A 23 -6.06 -6.71 6.01
CA ALA A 23 -5.35 -5.45 5.74
C ALA A 23 -5.73 -4.88 4.37
N SER A 24 -5.81 -5.75 3.36
CA SER A 24 -6.18 -5.35 2.01
C SER A 24 -7.63 -4.86 1.91
N SER A 25 -8.57 -5.59 2.52
CA SER A 25 -10.00 -5.26 2.47
C SER A 25 -10.39 -4.07 3.36
N THR A 26 -9.54 -3.71 4.33
CA THR A 26 -9.77 -2.58 5.25
C THR A 26 -9.00 -1.32 4.85
N ASN A 27 -8.43 -1.26 3.65
CA ASN A 27 -7.76 -0.07 3.18
C ASN A 27 -8.78 1.05 2.88
N THR A 28 -8.60 2.20 3.51
CA THR A 28 -9.51 3.36 3.46
C THR A 28 -8.94 4.54 2.70
N LEU A 29 -7.80 4.38 2.00
CA LEU A 29 -7.21 5.48 1.25
C LEU A 29 -8.17 5.97 0.16
N THR A 30 -8.47 7.27 0.17
CA THR A 30 -9.22 7.90 -0.92
C THR A 30 -8.29 8.25 -2.07
N ASP A 31 -8.86 8.49 -3.25
CA ASP A 31 -8.08 8.90 -4.42
C ASP A 31 -7.42 10.27 -4.21
N GLU A 32 -8.07 11.17 -3.45
CA GLU A 32 -7.50 12.45 -3.03
C GLU A 32 -6.27 12.26 -2.14
N GLN A 33 -6.33 11.34 -1.17
CA GLN A 33 -5.20 11.02 -0.31
C GLN A 33 -4.05 10.40 -1.10
N ILE A 34 -4.36 9.47 -2.00
CA ILE A 34 -3.36 8.83 -2.88
C ILE A 34 -2.65 9.89 -3.74
N LYS A 35 -3.42 10.77 -4.40
CA LYS A 35 -2.86 11.84 -5.23
C LYS A 35 -2.07 12.82 -4.38
N SER A 36 -2.59 13.24 -3.22
CA SER A 36 -1.92 14.18 -2.32
C SER A 36 -0.56 13.67 -1.84
N GLN A 37 -0.50 12.44 -1.35
CA GLN A 37 0.75 11.86 -0.84
C GLN A 37 1.74 11.61 -1.97
N SER A 38 1.28 11.06 -3.11
CA SER A 38 2.16 10.77 -4.25
C SER A 38 2.69 12.03 -4.92
N ALA A 39 1.88 13.09 -4.99
CA ALA A 39 2.28 14.40 -5.48
C ALA A 39 3.43 14.98 -4.66
N GLY A 40 3.35 14.89 -3.32
CA GLY A 40 4.44 15.28 -2.43
C GLY A 40 5.74 14.52 -2.68
N ALA A 41 5.66 13.20 -2.91
CA ALA A 41 6.84 12.37 -3.20
C ALA A 41 7.44 12.62 -4.60
N LEU A 42 6.61 12.98 -5.57
CA LEU A 42 7.01 13.17 -6.97
C LEU A 42 7.33 14.63 -7.34
N GLY A 43 7.00 15.59 -6.48
CA GLY A 43 7.19 17.03 -6.76
C GLY A 43 6.15 17.61 -7.73
N TYR A 44 4.93 17.09 -7.74
CA TYR A 44 3.81 17.58 -8.57
C TYR A 44 2.70 18.21 -7.71
N SER A 45 1.73 18.90 -8.33
CA SER A 45 0.45 19.17 -7.67
C SER A 45 -0.42 17.91 -7.67
N PRO A 46 -1.26 17.67 -6.64
CA PRO A 46 -2.24 16.58 -6.67
C PRO A 46 -3.20 16.67 -7.87
N SER A 47 -3.48 17.88 -8.35
CA SER A 47 -4.31 18.13 -9.54
C SER A 47 -3.62 17.72 -10.85
N ASP A 48 -2.30 17.57 -10.84
CA ASP A 48 -1.55 17.11 -12.02
C ASP A 48 -1.57 15.61 -12.18
N LEU A 49 -2.08 14.88 -11.18
CA LEU A 49 -2.04 13.42 -11.11
C LEU A 49 -3.40 12.80 -11.41
N SER A 50 -3.38 11.80 -12.28
CA SER A 50 -4.50 10.89 -12.54
C SER A 50 -4.12 9.47 -12.12
N ILE A 51 -5.00 8.80 -11.39
CA ILE A 51 -4.84 7.38 -11.05
C ILE A 51 -5.23 6.55 -12.29
N VAL A 52 -4.26 5.79 -12.81
CA VAL A 52 -4.48 4.87 -13.94
C VAL A 52 -4.96 3.53 -13.42
N SER A 53 -4.35 3.04 -12.34
CA SER A 53 -4.78 1.82 -11.68
C SER A 53 -4.35 1.82 -10.22
N ARG A 54 -5.07 1.04 -9.42
CA ARG A 54 -4.83 0.86 -7.99
C ARG A 54 -5.08 -0.60 -7.64
N ARG A 55 -4.22 -1.16 -6.79
CA ARG A 55 -4.45 -2.44 -6.10
C ARG A 55 -3.93 -2.34 -4.68
N THR A 56 -4.56 -3.07 -3.77
CA THR A 56 -4.09 -3.21 -2.40
C THR A 56 -3.71 -4.68 -2.18
N GLU A 57 -2.57 -4.92 -1.55
CA GLU A 57 -2.14 -6.26 -1.12
C GLU A 57 -1.46 -6.15 0.24
N GLY A 58 -2.03 -6.84 1.23
CA GLY A 58 -1.61 -6.67 2.63
C GLY A 58 -1.78 -5.22 3.07
N THR A 59 -0.73 -4.62 3.62
CA THR A 59 -0.71 -3.22 4.05
C THR A 59 -0.28 -2.24 2.97
N ASN A 60 0.02 -2.71 1.75
CA ASN A 60 0.51 -1.86 0.67
C ASN A 60 -0.60 -1.55 -0.33
N THR A 61 -0.69 -0.28 -0.72
CA THR A 61 -1.45 0.18 -1.89
C THR A 61 -0.47 0.51 -3.00
N TYR A 62 -0.57 -0.22 -4.10
CA TYR A 62 0.21 -0.01 -5.32
C TYR A 62 -0.63 0.81 -6.29
N VAL A 63 -0.07 1.91 -6.79
CA VAL A 63 -0.79 2.86 -7.63
C VAL A 63 0.04 3.19 -8.86
N ALA A 64 -0.58 3.08 -10.03
CA ALA A 64 -0.03 3.64 -11.27
C ALA A 64 -0.64 5.03 -11.49
N LEU A 65 0.21 6.02 -11.73
CA LEU A 65 -0.16 7.41 -11.92
C LEU A 65 0.27 7.89 -13.30
N LYS A 66 -0.54 8.76 -13.90
CA LYS A 66 -0.18 9.54 -15.08
C LYS A 66 -0.28 11.02 -14.74
N THR A 67 0.68 11.80 -15.18
CA THR A 67 0.70 13.24 -14.99
C THR A 67 0.17 13.99 -16.23
N ASN A 68 -0.19 15.27 -16.07
CA ASN A 68 -0.62 16.14 -17.17
C ASN A 68 0.46 16.34 -18.25
N ASP A 69 1.74 16.29 -17.88
CA ASP A 69 2.90 16.30 -18.80
C ASP A 69 3.22 14.90 -19.37
N ASN A 70 2.30 13.95 -19.26
CA ASN A 70 2.36 12.58 -19.80
C ASN A 70 3.45 11.66 -19.20
N GLN A 71 4.04 12.04 -18.07
CA GLN A 71 4.90 11.15 -17.30
C GLN A 71 4.06 10.07 -16.62
N GLN A 72 4.66 8.89 -16.41
CA GLN A 72 4.01 7.76 -15.74
C GLN A 72 4.87 7.28 -14.58
N PHE A 73 4.23 7.03 -13.45
CA PHE A 73 4.89 6.61 -12.22
C PHE A 73 4.17 5.41 -11.61
N ASN A 74 4.92 4.59 -10.88
CA ASN A 74 4.39 3.59 -9.97
C ASN A 74 4.77 4.01 -8.56
N CYS A 75 3.81 4.02 -7.65
CA CYS A 75 3.99 4.35 -6.25
C CYS A 75 3.52 3.20 -5.36
N ILE A 76 4.19 3.02 -4.23
CA ILE A 76 3.78 2.14 -3.13
C ILE A 76 3.50 3.03 -1.93
N ILE A 77 2.29 2.93 -1.40
CA ILE A 77 1.86 3.58 -0.17
C ILE A 77 1.66 2.48 0.87
N ASN A 78 2.42 2.52 1.96
CA ASN A 78 2.27 1.57 3.05
C ASN A 78 1.37 2.15 4.15
N GLY A 79 0.31 1.41 4.49
CA GLY A 79 -0.64 1.77 5.55
C GLY A 79 -2.06 2.05 5.04
N GLY A 80 -2.73 3.00 5.69
CA GLY A 80 -4.10 3.39 5.36
C GLY A 80 -5.14 2.29 5.55
N ASN A 81 -4.87 1.32 6.42
CA ASN A 81 -5.76 0.19 6.71
C ASN A 81 -5.92 0.00 8.21
N LEU A 82 -6.78 -0.94 8.63
CA LEU A 82 -7.08 -1.16 10.04
C LEU A 82 -5.85 -1.56 10.87
N LEU A 83 -4.89 -2.31 10.29
CA LEU A 83 -3.68 -2.73 11.01
C LEU A 83 -2.74 -1.56 11.32
N THR A 84 -2.76 -0.52 10.49
CA THR A 84 -2.00 0.72 10.74
C THR A 84 -2.85 1.79 11.40
N LEU A 85 -4.07 1.47 11.85
CA LEU A 85 -5.04 2.42 12.40
C LEU A 85 -5.25 3.63 11.48
N GLY A 86 -5.18 3.41 10.16
CA GLY A 86 -5.31 4.45 9.14
C GLY A 86 -4.04 5.29 8.88
N MET A 87 -2.96 5.12 9.64
CA MET A 87 -1.70 5.83 9.39
C MET A 87 -1.04 5.36 8.10
N THR A 88 -0.32 6.25 7.41
CA THR A 88 0.48 5.97 6.22
C THR A 88 1.91 6.43 6.35
N ASN A 89 2.82 5.71 5.71
CA ASN A 89 4.18 6.18 5.46
C ASN A 89 4.24 7.03 4.17
N PRO A 90 5.24 7.92 4.03
CA PRO A 90 5.50 8.60 2.76
C PRO A 90 5.59 7.61 1.59
N PRO A 91 4.97 7.89 0.43
CA PRO A 91 5.02 7.00 -0.70
C PRO A 91 6.43 6.83 -1.27
N SER A 92 6.76 5.61 -1.68
CA SER A 92 7.94 5.35 -2.51
C SER A 92 7.51 5.26 -3.97
N CYS A 93 8.03 6.13 -4.81
CA CYS A 93 7.65 6.20 -6.23
C CYS A 93 8.87 6.06 -7.15
N ALA A 94 8.64 5.51 -8.34
CA ALA A 94 9.61 5.49 -9.44
C ALA A 94 8.88 5.69 -10.77
N LYS A 95 9.61 6.07 -11.83
CA LYS A 95 9.03 6.11 -13.17
C LYS A 95 8.58 4.72 -13.59
N LYS A 96 7.57 4.65 -14.45
CA LYS A 96 7.11 3.38 -15.01
C LYS A 96 8.26 2.67 -15.73
N GLY A 97 8.52 1.42 -15.34
CA GLY A 97 9.63 0.62 -15.86
C GLY A 97 10.90 0.68 -15.02
N GLU A 98 10.98 1.59 -14.04
CA GLU A 98 12.08 1.64 -13.08
C GLU A 98 11.71 0.91 -11.78
N PRO A 99 12.69 0.29 -11.09
CA PRO A 99 12.46 -0.33 -9.80
C PRO A 99 12.20 0.72 -8.72
N ILE A 100 11.21 0.47 -7.87
CA ILE A 100 10.96 1.30 -6.68
C ILE A 100 11.96 0.92 -5.60
N LYS A 101 12.81 1.87 -5.21
CA LYS A 101 13.76 1.69 -4.12
C LYS A 101 13.05 1.99 -2.79
N VAL A 102 12.52 0.96 -2.16
CA VAL A 102 11.96 1.05 -0.80
C VAL A 102 13.11 0.94 0.21
N ALA A 103 13.36 2.01 0.98
CA ALA A 103 14.20 1.92 2.17
C ALA A 103 13.34 1.40 3.33
N PRO A 104 13.78 0.39 4.11
CA PRO A 104 13.00 -0.18 5.21
C PRO A 104 12.71 0.81 6.35
N PHE A 105 13.48 1.89 6.45
CA PHE A 105 13.27 3.03 7.33
C PHE A 105 13.65 4.26 6.50
N GLY A 106 12.71 5.18 6.27
CA GLY A 106 12.87 6.34 5.37
C GLY A 106 14.29 6.88 5.28
N GLY A 107 14.78 7.02 4.04
CA GLY A 107 16.16 7.45 3.75
C GLY A 107 16.48 8.88 4.18
#